data_AF-A0A939KIR7-F1
#
_entry.id   AF-A0A939KIR7-F1
#
_cell.length_a   1.000
_cell.length_b   1.000
_cell.length_c   1.000
_cell.angle_alpha   90.00
_cell.angle_beta   90.00
_cell.angle_gamma   90.00
#
_symmetry.space_group_name_H-M   'P 1'
#
loop_
_entity.id
_entity.type
_entity.pdbx_description
1 polymer ?
#
loop_
_entity_poly.entity_id
_entity_poly.type
_entity_poly.pdbx_seq_one_letter_code
_entity_poly.pdbx_strand_id
1 'polypeptide(L)'
;MDHYVKINYIVDLPLNETLKGNFERYLEDIGKSREGYKNYLMEQFLKDSVRDLLEEIREDYRNFDGAFVLNMRNERIKGIFKSSMLVKASVDEPLRRKFFQRFTELTGGEDLRVEINLNCMI
;
A
#
# COMPACT_ATOMS: atom_id res chain seq x y z
N MET A 1 3.38 28.24 4.74
CA MET A 1 2.97 27.76 3.40
C MET A 1 3.01 26.24 3.45
N ASP A 2 1.94 25.59 3.01
CA ASP A 2 1.91 24.15 2.84
C ASP A 2 2.68 23.81 1.56
N HIS A 3 3.69 22.95 1.67
CA HIS A 3 4.54 22.58 0.53
C HIS A 3 3.99 21.30 -0.12
N TYR A 4 4.35 21.08 -1.39
CA TYR A 4 3.93 19.89 -2.11
C TYR A 4 5.00 18.80 -1.99
N VAL A 5 4.56 17.56 -1.80
CA VAL A 5 5.41 16.38 -1.63
C VAL A 5 4.96 15.27 -2.59
N LYS A 6 5.90 14.39 -2.91
CA LYS A 6 5.60 13.16 -3.64
C LYS A 6 5.42 12.00 -2.67
N ILE A 7 4.30 11.30 -2.78
CA ILE A 7 4.07 10.09 -1.97
C ILE A 7 4.91 8.94 -2.54
N ASN A 8 5.86 8.47 -1.72
CA ASN A 8 6.69 7.27 -1.95
C ASN A 8 6.90 6.55 -0.61
N TYR A 9 6.09 5.54 -0.33
CA TYR A 9 6.20 4.72 0.88
C TYR A 9 6.81 3.36 0.51
N ILE A 10 7.95 3.02 1.09
CA ILE A 10 8.54 1.69 0.95
C ILE A 10 7.77 0.78 1.88
N VAL A 11 7.36 -0.38 1.36
CA VAL A 11 6.59 -1.37 2.11
C VAL A 11 7.40 -2.66 2.15
N ASP A 12 7.64 -3.18 3.35
CA ASP A 12 8.25 -4.47 3.60
C ASP A 12 7.37 -5.23 4.60
N LEU A 13 6.57 -6.16 4.08
CA LEU A 13 5.59 -6.95 4.82
C LEU A 13 6.08 -8.40 4.96
N PRO A 14 5.92 -9.04 6.13
CA PRO A 14 6.01 -10.49 6.21
C PRO A 14 4.78 -11.12 5.56
N LEU A 15 4.99 -12.17 4.77
CA LEU A 15 3.94 -13.06 4.27
C LEU A 15 3.61 -14.08 5.37
N ASN A 16 3.18 -13.60 6.53
CA ASN A 16 2.77 -14.45 7.65
C ASN A 16 1.37 -15.05 7.43
N GLU A 17 0.96 -15.95 8.32
CA GLU A 17 -0.32 -16.66 8.20
C GLU A 17 -1.53 -15.72 8.19
N THR A 18 -1.47 -14.59 8.89
CA THR A 18 -2.52 -13.57 8.86
C THR A 18 -2.64 -12.94 7.47
N LEU A 19 -1.53 -12.50 6.88
CA LEU A 19 -1.55 -11.89 5.55
C LEU A 19 -1.93 -12.92 4.46
N LYS A 20 -1.42 -14.16 4.58
CA LYS A 20 -1.80 -15.29 3.71
C LYS A 20 -3.30 -15.54 3.75
N GLY A 21 -3.89 -15.69 4.94
CA GLY A 21 -5.32 -15.92 5.09
C GLY A 21 -6.19 -14.75 4.62
N ASN A 22 -5.74 -13.51 4.79
CA ASN A 22 -6.42 -12.34 4.21
C ASN A 22 -6.38 -12.36 2.68
N PHE A 23 -5.24 -12.71 2.10
CA PHE A 23 -5.06 -12.79 0.66
C PHE A 23 -5.83 -13.96 0.02
N GLU A 24 -5.88 -15.12 0.67
CA GLU A 24 -6.62 -16.28 0.19
C GLU A 24 -8.12 -16.01 0.13
N ARG A 25 -8.68 -15.38 1.18
CA ARG A 25 -10.09 -14.92 1.17
C ARG A 25 -10.35 -13.93 0.03
N TYR A 26 -9.43 -12.98 -0.18
CA TYR A 26 -9.53 -12.05 -1.31
C TYR A 26 -9.54 -12.78 -2.66
N LEU A 27 -8.68 -13.79 -2.84
CA LEU A 27 -8.67 -14.59 -4.06
C LEU A 27 -9.98 -15.36 -4.28
N GLU A 28 -10.59 -15.86 -3.21
CA GLU A 28 -11.92 -16.49 -3.25
C GLU A 28 -13.00 -15.49 -3.69
N ASP A 29 -13.01 -14.30 -3.08
CA ASP A 29 -14.00 -13.25 -3.37
C ASP A 29 -13.97 -12.81 -4.84
N ILE A 30 -12.78 -12.79 -5.47
CA ILE A 30 -12.63 -12.42 -6.88
C ILE A 30 -12.60 -13.62 -7.84
N GLY A 31 -12.83 -14.85 -7.35
CA GLY A 31 -12.88 -16.07 -8.16
C GLY A 31 -11.53 -16.52 -8.74
N LYS A 32 -10.42 -16.16 -8.10
CA LYS A 32 -9.04 -16.43 -8.55
C LYS A 32 -8.22 -17.32 -7.61
N SER A 33 -8.85 -18.06 -6.70
CA SER A 33 -8.16 -18.94 -5.73
C SER A 33 -7.16 -19.92 -6.37
N ARG A 34 -7.43 -20.36 -7.61
CA ARG A 34 -6.54 -21.28 -8.36
C ARG A 34 -5.26 -20.63 -8.88
N GLU A 35 -5.16 -19.31 -8.88
CA GLU A 35 -4.01 -18.59 -9.40
C GLU A 35 -2.85 -18.49 -8.40
N GLY A 36 -3.14 -18.65 -7.11
CA GLY A 36 -2.15 -18.58 -6.03
C GLY A 36 -1.51 -17.20 -5.86
N TYR A 37 -0.29 -17.19 -5.30
CA TYR A 37 0.45 -15.98 -4.93
C TYR A 37 1.20 -15.37 -6.13
N LYS A 38 0.47 -14.62 -6.98
CA LYS A 38 1.07 -13.84 -8.07
C LYS A 38 1.24 -12.37 -7.68
N ASN A 39 2.34 -11.75 -8.09
CA ASN A 39 2.64 -10.35 -7.74
C ASN A 39 1.52 -9.37 -8.10
N TYR A 40 0.94 -9.45 -9.32
CA TYR A 40 -0.13 -8.52 -9.70
C TYR A 40 -1.42 -8.70 -8.89
N LEU A 41 -1.70 -9.92 -8.40
CA LEU A 41 -2.84 -10.17 -7.52
C LEU A 41 -2.57 -9.61 -6.13
N MET A 42 -1.34 -9.75 -5.64
CA MET A 42 -0.92 -9.13 -4.39
C MET A 42 -0.96 -7.61 -4.48
N GLU A 43 -0.48 -7.01 -5.58
CA GLU A 43 -0.57 -5.57 -5.84
C GLU A 43 -2.03 -5.10 -5.84
N GLN A 44 -2.92 -5.85 -6.49
CA GLN A 44 -4.34 -5.54 -6.51
C GLN A 44 -4.95 -5.64 -5.11
N PHE A 45 -4.65 -6.70 -4.37
CA PHE A 45 -5.08 -6.90 -2.99
C PHE A 45 -4.65 -5.76 -2.07
N LEU A 46 -3.34 -5.39 -2.07
CA LEU A 46 -2.86 -4.29 -1.23
C LEU A 46 -3.49 -2.96 -1.65
N LYS A 47 -3.71 -2.73 -2.96
CA LYS A 47 -4.40 -1.53 -3.45
C LYS A 47 -5.86 -1.46 -3.00
N ASP A 48 -6.59 -2.56 -3.14
CA ASP A 48 -7.99 -2.66 -2.72
C ASP A 48 -8.12 -2.50 -1.20
N SER A 49 -7.13 -3.00 -0.44
CA SER A 49 -7.09 -2.88 1.01
C SER A 49 -6.94 -1.45 1.53
N VAL A 50 -6.50 -0.49 0.69
CA VAL A 50 -6.39 0.94 1.04
C VAL A 50 -7.28 1.81 0.16
N ARG A 51 -8.20 1.22 -0.62
CA ARG A 51 -8.97 1.94 -1.64
C ARG A 51 -9.72 3.15 -1.09
N ASP A 52 -10.31 3.01 0.09
CA ASP A 52 -11.01 4.09 0.81
C ASP A 52 -10.09 5.28 1.07
N LEU A 53 -8.85 5.03 1.46
CA LEU A 53 -7.85 6.09 1.68
C LEU A 53 -7.45 6.78 0.38
N LEU A 54 -7.36 6.01 -0.73
CA LEU A 54 -7.06 6.58 -2.04
C LEU A 54 -8.22 7.44 -2.56
N GLU A 55 -9.46 7.04 -2.29
CA GLU A 55 -10.66 7.77 -2.68
C GLU A 55 -10.78 9.09 -1.93
N GLU A 56 -10.49 9.13 -0.63
CA GLU A 56 -10.44 10.36 0.18
C GLU A 56 -9.48 11.40 -0.45
N ILE A 57 -8.30 10.96 -0.89
CA ILE A 57 -7.33 11.86 -1.55
C ILE A 57 -7.80 12.29 -2.92
N ARG A 58 -8.53 11.43 -3.65
CA ARG A 58 -9.03 11.77 -5.00
C ARG A 58 -10.08 12.87 -5.00
N GLU A 59 -10.72 13.15 -3.86
CA GLU A 59 -11.62 14.30 -3.74
C GLU A 59 -10.90 15.62 -4.08
N ASP A 60 -9.68 15.77 -3.55
CA ASP A 60 -8.82 16.94 -3.79
C ASP A 60 -7.85 16.75 -4.96
N TYR A 61 -7.42 15.51 -5.23
CA TYR A 61 -6.44 15.14 -6.25
C TYR A 61 -6.99 14.06 -7.18
N ARG A 62 -7.93 14.45 -8.06
CA ARG A 62 -8.67 13.51 -8.93
C ARG A 62 -7.82 12.49 -9.70
N ASN A 63 -6.58 12.84 -10.04
CA ASN A 63 -5.65 11.98 -10.78
C ASN A 63 -4.72 11.14 -9.88
N PHE A 64 -4.97 11.06 -8.57
CA PHE A 64 -4.16 10.27 -7.65
C PHE A 64 -4.33 8.77 -7.94
N ASP A 65 -3.27 8.15 -8.43
CA ASP A 65 -3.23 6.75 -8.90
C ASP A 65 -3.00 5.75 -7.77
N GLY A 66 -2.02 6.02 -6.89
CA GLY A 66 -1.62 5.16 -5.77
C GLY A 66 -1.25 3.75 -6.25
N ALA A 67 -0.07 3.62 -6.86
CA ALA A 67 0.40 2.37 -7.44
C ALA A 67 1.35 1.62 -6.51
N PHE A 68 1.21 0.31 -6.45
CA PHE A 68 2.19 -0.59 -5.84
C PHE A 68 3.12 -1.15 -6.92
N VAL A 69 4.40 -1.28 -6.59
CA VAL A 69 5.37 -2.08 -7.34
C VAL A 69 6.02 -3.02 -6.35
N LEU A 70 5.71 -4.32 -6.45
CA LEU A 70 6.07 -5.30 -5.43
C LEU A 70 6.97 -6.41 -5.99
N ASN A 71 7.78 -6.96 -5.10
CA ASN A 71 8.54 -8.18 -5.32
C ASN A 71 8.34 -9.09 -4.10
N MET A 72 7.83 -10.29 -4.35
CA MET A 72 7.69 -11.32 -3.33
C MET A 72 8.88 -12.28 -3.38
N ARG A 73 9.63 -12.36 -2.29
CA ARG A 73 10.75 -13.30 -2.14
C ARG A 73 10.86 -13.75 -0.70
N ASN A 74 11.16 -15.03 -0.47
CA ASN A 74 11.44 -15.60 0.85
C ASN A 74 10.39 -15.21 1.91
N GLU A 75 9.11 -15.41 1.60
CA GLU A 75 7.99 -15.08 2.50
C GLU A 75 7.94 -13.61 2.93
N ARG A 76 8.46 -12.70 2.11
CA ARG A 76 8.33 -11.26 2.31
C ARG A 76 7.88 -10.58 1.04
N ILE A 77 7.10 -9.52 1.22
CA ILE A 77 6.67 -8.63 0.16
C ILE A 77 7.43 -7.33 0.34
N LYS A 78 8.32 -7.02 -0.61
CA LYS A 78 9.05 -5.75 -0.62
C LYS A 78 8.66 -4.94 -1.83
N GLY A 79 8.40 -3.65 -1.65
CA GLY A 79 8.02 -2.80 -2.75
C GLY A 79 7.83 -1.35 -2.36
N ILE A 80 7.26 -0.60 -3.29
CA ILE A 80 7.01 0.82 -3.12
C ILE A 80 5.56 1.11 -3.49
N PHE A 81 4.85 1.78 -2.58
CA PHE A 81 3.63 2.50 -2.88
C PHE A 81 3.99 3.92 -3.32
N LYS A 82 3.59 4.31 -4.51
CA LYS A 82 3.95 5.59 -5.11
C LYS A 82 2.77 6.23 -5.83
N SER A 83 2.82 7.55 -5.93
CA SER A 83 1.96 8.28 -6.86
C SER A 83 2.77 9.09 -7.88
N SER A 84 2.18 9.27 -9.06
CA SER A 84 2.66 10.21 -10.07
C SER A 84 2.36 11.68 -9.71
N MET A 85 1.38 11.93 -8.82
CA MET A 85 0.94 13.26 -8.44
C MET A 85 1.69 13.80 -7.21
N LEU A 86 1.87 15.12 -7.17
CA LEU A 86 2.30 15.83 -5.95
C LEU A 86 1.06 16.22 -5.13
N VAL A 87 1.13 16.01 -3.82
CA VAL A 87 0.08 16.39 -2.87
C VAL A 87 0.61 17.38 -1.85
N LYS A 88 -0.27 18.12 -1.19
CA LYS A 88 0.11 18.95 -0.04
C LYS A 88 0.68 18.08 1.09
N ALA A 89 1.71 18.57 1.78
CA ALA A 89 2.31 17.88 2.92
C ALA A 89 1.28 17.62 4.04
N SER A 90 0.31 18.51 4.22
CA SER A 90 -0.82 18.31 5.16
C SER A 90 -1.70 17.10 4.83
N VAL A 91 -1.70 16.62 3.58
CA VAL A 91 -2.44 15.43 3.14
C VAL A 91 -1.61 14.15 3.29
N ASP A 92 -0.28 14.25 3.09
CA ASP A 92 0.64 13.11 3.24
C ASP A 92 0.62 12.54 4.67
N GLU A 93 0.76 13.39 5.69
CA GLU A 93 0.97 12.89 7.06
C GLU A 93 -0.21 12.06 7.59
N PRO A 94 -1.49 12.50 7.49
CA PRO A 94 -2.63 11.69 7.87
C PRO A 94 -2.75 10.40 7.05
N LEU A 95 -2.54 10.49 5.72
CA LEU A 95 -2.57 9.31 4.85
C LEU A 95 -1.55 8.28 5.29
N ARG A 96 -0.31 8.71 5.52
CA ARG A 96 0.80 7.84 5.90
C ARG A 96 0.51 7.07 7.19
N ARG A 97 -0.09 7.73 8.17
CA ARG A 97 -0.52 7.09 9.43
C ARG A 97 -1.61 6.06 9.19
N LYS A 98 -2.67 6.40 8.43
CA LYS A 98 -3.75 5.47 8.08
C LYS A 98 -3.23 4.27 7.26
N PHE A 99 -2.30 4.52 6.34
CA PHE A 99 -1.65 3.49 5.53
C PHE A 99 -0.86 2.52 6.41
N PHE A 100 0.00 3.04 7.30
CA PHE A 100 0.75 2.21 8.26
C PHE A 100 -0.17 1.38 9.15
N GLN A 101 -1.25 1.97 9.67
CA GLN A 101 -2.23 1.26 10.47
C GLN A 101 -2.91 0.13 9.68
N ARG A 102 -3.34 0.38 8.44
CA ARG A 102 -3.98 -0.63 7.59
C ARG A 102 -3.06 -1.84 7.36
N PHE A 103 -1.77 -1.61 7.06
CA PHE A 103 -0.84 -2.74 6.89
C PHE A 103 -0.48 -3.44 8.20
N THR A 104 -0.47 -2.72 9.32
CA THR A 104 -0.34 -3.32 10.66
C THR A 104 -1.51 -4.28 10.91
N GLU A 105 -2.74 -3.87 10.63
CA GLU A 105 -3.94 -4.71 10.78
C GLU A 105 -3.91 -5.92 9.83
N LEU A 106 -3.54 -5.72 8.56
CA LEU A 106 -3.43 -6.78 7.55
C LEU A 106 -2.40 -7.87 7.89
N THR A 107 -1.34 -7.49 8.61
CA THR A 107 -0.24 -8.39 9.02
C THR A 107 -0.39 -8.88 10.45
N GLY A 108 -1.40 -8.44 11.21
CA GLY A 108 -1.54 -8.78 12.63
C GLY A 108 -0.50 -8.12 13.55
N GLY A 109 0.17 -7.06 13.07
CA GLY A 109 1.13 -6.27 13.84
C GLY A 109 2.57 -6.80 13.88
N GLU A 110 2.87 -7.87 13.13
CA GLU A 110 4.20 -8.49 13.12
C GLU A 110 5.12 -7.89 12.05
N ASP A 111 6.36 -7.56 12.43
CA ASP A 111 7.54 -7.33 11.58
C ASP A 111 7.33 -6.47 10.30
N LEU A 112 6.47 -5.46 10.40
CA LEU A 112 6.22 -4.44 9.39
C LEU A 112 7.36 -3.41 9.37
N ARG A 113 7.97 -3.19 8.20
CA ARG A 113 8.84 -2.02 7.98
C ARG A 113 8.27 -1.15 6.87
N VAL A 114 7.94 0.09 7.23
CA VAL A 114 7.59 1.13 6.26
C VAL A 114 8.67 2.19 6.31
N GLU A 115 9.55 2.20 5.30
CA GLU A 115 10.57 3.24 5.17
C GLU A 115 10.03 4.36 4.29
N ILE A 116 10.20 5.61 4.73
CA ILE A 116 9.64 6.78 4.04
C ILE A 116 10.80 7.54 3.43
N ASN A 117 10.90 7.50 2.11
CA ASN A 117 11.91 8.29 1.42
C ASN A 117 11.34 9.68 1.12
N LEU A 118 11.54 10.61 2.07
CA LEU A 118 11.14 12.02 1.93
C LEU A 118 12.05 12.83 0.98
N ASN A 119 12.98 12.19 0.27
CA ASN A 119 13.96 12.88 -0.60
C ASN A 119 13.37 13.58 -1.84
N CYS A 120 12.05 13.75 -1.97
CA CYS A 120 11.47 14.56 -3.03
C CYS A 120 11.05 15.93 -2.48
N MET A 121 12.04 16.73 -2.09
CA MET A 121 11.94 18.19 -2.21
C MET A 121 12.18 18.52 -3.70
N ILE A 122 11.20 19.08 -4.38
CA ILE A 122 11.43 19.89 -5.58
C ILE A 122 11.16 21.33 -5.17
#